data_AF-A0A1M6UK14-F1
#
_entry.id   AF-A0A1M6UK14-F1
#
_cell.length_a   1.000
_cell.length_b   1.000
_cell.length_c   1.000
_cell.angle_alpha   90.00
_cell.angle_beta   90.00
_cell.angle_gamma   90.00
#
_symmetry.space_group_name_H-M   'P 1'
#
loop_
_entity.id
_entity.type
_entity.pdbx_description
1 polymer ?
#
loop_
_entity_poly.entity_id
_entity_poly.type
_entity_poly.pdbx_seq_one_letter_code
_entity_poly.pdbx_strand_id
1 'polypeptide(L)'
;MKYIHYILAIILILSLSGCTPSAQINHKTNDSPHPTIFIKSSTGYNIPSTIKNPIQAAEAAMTWKLSDGEIVHANNKNIINDINIGDLSIVRIQIPKIYPQNIDYILILEYTNQKWILRGVLGTILQNPAPNNELANPYANMMYSLANAYKVGHFAEFYTPKILINIAQVPLNFVNLPMGQKYQLKSGQIVHVFSQSNETILYFNYGGQWLIFASQMNKKQIIEFANSIKIYRYFN
;
A
#
# COMPACT_ATOMS: atom_id res chain seq x y z
N MET A 1 28.36 71.37 -37.50
CA MET A 1 29.18 70.19 -37.88
C MET A 1 29.84 69.64 -36.63
N LYS A 2 29.66 68.33 -36.35
CA LYS A 2 30.57 67.39 -35.65
C LYS A 2 31.04 67.78 -34.22
N TYR A 3 30.53 67.09 -33.18
CA TYR A 3 31.20 66.00 -32.41
C TYR A 3 32.27 66.54 -31.44
N ILE A 4 32.39 66.23 -30.14
CA ILE A 4 32.21 65.00 -29.34
C ILE A 4 32.45 65.32 -27.84
N HIS A 5 32.09 64.35 -26.99
CA HIS A 5 32.67 63.96 -25.68
C HIS A 5 32.00 64.42 -24.38
N TYR A 6 31.42 63.40 -23.73
CA TYR A 6 31.11 63.22 -22.32
C TYR A 6 32.32 63.42 -21.41
N ILE A 7 32.09 63.92 -20.18
CA ILE A 7 32.74 63.55 -18.89
C ILE A 7 31.82 64.14 -17.78
N LEU A 8 31.06 63.29 -17.09
CA LEU A 8 31.33 62.80 -15.72
C LEU A 8 31.39 63.91 -14.65
N ALA A 9 30.26 64.11 -13.96
CA ALA A 9 30.20 64.75 -12.64
C ALA A 9 29.50 63.79 -11.66
N ILE A 10 30.32 63.21 -10.78
CA ILE A 10 29.96 62.34 -9.68
C ILE A 10 29.30 63.19 -8.60
N ILE A 11 28.04 62.88 -8.24
CA ILE A 11 27.43 63.37 -7.00
C ILE A 11 27.35 62.21 -6.00
N LEU A 12 28.16 62.42 -4.97
CA LEU A 12 28.25 61.75 -3.69
C LEU A 12 26.91 61.86 -2.95
N ILE A 13 26.26 60.74 -2.64
CA ILE A 13 25.29 60.67 -1.54
C ILE A 13 25.71 59.52 -0.63
N LEU A 14 26.40 59.90 0.45
CA LEU A 14 26.55 59.13 1.67
C LEU A 14 25.22 59.22 2.43
N SER A 15 24.47 58.13 2.47
CA SER A 15 23.51 57.90 3.56
C SER A 15 23.91 56.64 4.31
N LEU A 16 24.39 56.90 5.51
CA LEU A 16 24.62 55.96 6.60
C LEU A 16 23.37 55.08 6.80
N SER A 17 23.53 53.78 6.61
CA SER A 17 22.72 52.78 7.31
C SER A 17 23.70 51.79 7.92
N GLY A 18 23.75 51.78 9.24
CA GLY A 18 24.65 50.94 10.02
C GLY A 18 24.40 49.47 9.68
N CYS A 19 25.46 48.78 9.27
CA CYS A 19 25.55 47.34 9.44
C CYS A 19 25.53 47.06 10.94
N THR A 20 24.36 46.79 11.49
CA THR A 20 24.31 45.87 12.62
C THR A 20 24.83 44.53 12.08
N PRO A 21 25.81 43.89 12.74
CA PRO A 21 26.07 42.50 12.44
C PRO A 21 24.78 41.76 12.82
N SER A 22 23.98 41.40 11.82
CA SER A 22 23.00 40.33 12.00
C SER A 22 23.83 39.16 12.51
N ALA A 23 23.64 38.85 13.80
CA ALA A 23 24.06 37.58 14.33
C ALA A 23 23.47 36.54 13.39
N GLN A 24 24.30 35.95 12.53
CA GLN A 24 23.95 34.71 11.88
C GLN A 24 23.75 33.75 13.04
N ILE A 25 22.48 33.57 13.41
CA ILE A 25 22.05 32.40 14.14
C ILE A 25 22.36 31.26 13.17
N ASN A 26 23.59 30.76 13.28
CA ASN A 26 23.93 29.43 12.82
C ASN A 26 23.03 28.51 13.64
N HIS A 27 21.82 28.30 13.14
CA HIS A 27 21.14 27.03 13.36
C HIS A 27 22.09 26.00 12.75
N LYS A 28 23.03 25.52 13.56
CA LYS A 28 23.48 24.14 13.46
C LYS A 28 22.20 23.34 13.63
N THR A 29 21.51 23.07 12.53
CA THR A 29 20.63 21.92 12.46
C THR A 29 21.56 20.75 12.76
N ASN A 30 21.50 20.31 14.01
CA ASN A 30 22.22 19.14 14.52
C ASN A 30 21.55 17.87 13.96
N ASP A 31 21.12 17.92 12.69
CA ASP A 31 20.61 16.79 11.95
C ASP A 31 21.84 16.01 11.50
N SER A 32 22.40 15.26 12.45
CA SER A 32 23.21 14.11 12.06
C SER A 32 22.36 13.30 11.09
N PRO A 33 22.81 13.10 9.84
CA PRO A 33 22.01 12.41 8.85
C PRO A 33 21.64 11.05 9.43
N HIS A 34 20.35 10.84 9.71
CA HIS A 34 19.87 9.55 10.17
C HIS A 34 20.30 8.51 9.13
N PRO A 35 21.00 7.44 9.54
CA PRO A 35 21.48 6.45 8.59
C PRO A 35 20.28 5.89 7.82
N THR A 36 20.41 5.83 6.50
CA THR A 36 19.39 5.22 5.65
C THR A 36 19.42 3.71 5.87
N ILE A 37 18.32 3.16 6.40
CA ILE A 37 18.16 1.74 6.67
C ILE A 37 17.17 1.17 5.67
N PHE A 38 17.60 0.18 4.90
CA PHE A 38 16.79 -0.47 3.86
C PHE A 38 16.89 -2.00 3.97
N ILE A 39 15.99 -2.71 3.28
CA ILE A 39 15.98 -4.17 3.26
C ILE A 39 17.10 -4.68 2.35
N LYS A 40 18.04 -5.43 2.91
CA LYS A 40 19.14 -6.06 2.17
C LYS A 40 18.73 -7.41 1.59
N SER A 41 17.95 -8.19 2.33
CA SER A 41 17.42 -9.48 1.87
C SER A 41 16.20 -9.90 2.68
N SER A 42 15.33 -10.71 2.07
CA SER A 42 14.12 -11.26 2.70
C SER A 42 14.19 -12.79 2.66
N THR A 43 13.87 -13.45 3.76
CA THR A 43 13.91 -14.91 3.88
C THR A 43 12.53 -15.44 4.24
N GLY A 44 12.01 -16.40 3.46
CA GLY A 44 10.76 -17.09 3.74
C GLY A 44 10.98 -18.37 4.54
N TYR A 45 10.02 -18.74 5.38
CA TYR A 45 10.05 -19.91 6.25
C TYR A 45 8.83 -20.78 6.08
N ASN A 46 8.98 -22.05 6.46
CA ASN A 46 7.84 -22.95 6.62
C ASN A 46 7.04 -22.54 7.86
N ILE A 47 5.75 -22.24 7.65
CA ILE A 47 4.84 -21.88 8.73
C ILE A 47 4.46 -23.16 9.51
N PRO A 48 4.65 -23.21 10.84
CA PRO A 48 4.26 -24.36 11.64
C PRO A 48 2.76 -24.69 11.54
N SER A 49 2.40 -25.97 11.46
CA SER A 49 1.01 -26.43 11.35
C SER A 49 0.15 -26.14 12.59
N THR A 50 0.80 -25.84 13.72
CA THR A 50 0.16 -25.41 14.98
C THR A 50 -0.42 -24.00 14.87
N ILE A 51 0.07 -23.16 13.95
CA ILE A 51 -0.43 -21.81 13.73
C ILE A 51 -1.70 -21.87 12.88
N LYS A 52 -2.82 -21.43 13.47
CA LYS A 52 -4.14 -21.38 12.80
C LYS A 52 -4.56 -19.97 12.44
N ASN A 53 -4.06 -18.98 13.16
CA ASN A 53 -4.39 -17.59 12.90
C ASN A 53 -3.52 -17.04 11.73
N PRO A 54 -4.12 -16.36 10.75
CA PRO A 54 -3.41 -15.84 9.58
C PRO A 54 -2.38 -14.75 9.91
N ILE A 55 -2.65 -13.88 10.89
CA ILE A 55 -1.69 -12.88 11.36
C ILE A 55 -0.45 -13.56 11.93
N GLN A 56 -0.63 -14.52 12.84
CA GLN A 56 0.48 -15.30 13.39
C GLN A 56 1.23 -16.08 12.31
N ALA A 57 0.52 -16.56 11.28
CA ALA A 57 1.13 -17.23 10.16
C ALA A 57 2.01 -16.26 9.34
N ALA A 58 1.55 -15.02 9.14
CA ALA A 58 2.30 -13.96 8.48
C ALA A 58 3.56 -13.56 9.27
N GLU A 59 3.45 -13.44 10.60
CA GLU A 59 4.59 -13.20 11.50
C GLU A 59 5.66 -14.29 11.39
N ALA A 60 5.25 -15.55 11.31
CA ALA A 60 6.14 -16.70 11.18
C ALA A 60 6.67 -16.93 9.76
N ALA A 61 6.06 -16.31 8.75
CA ALA A 61 6.33 -16.63 7.35
C ALA A 61 7.67 -16.04 6.85
N MET A 62 8.11 -14.89 7.39
CA MET A 62 9.24 -14.16 6.82
C MET A 62 10.09 -13.42 7.85
N THR A 63 11.36 -13.21 7.49
CA THR A 63 12.28 -12.29 8.16
C THR A 63 13.00 -11.41 7.16
N TRP A 64 13.49 -10.26 7.63
CA TRP A 64 14.21 -9.29 6.80
C TRP A 64 15.55 -8.95 7.42
N LYS A 65 16.61 -9.04 6.63
CA LYS A 65 17.93 -8.55 6.99
C LYS A 65 18.07 -7.11 6.49
N LEU A 66 18.39 -6.20 7.39
CA LEU A 66 18.53 -4.77 7.10
C LEU A 66 19.97 -4.43 6.67
N SER A 67 20.15 -3.24 6.12
CA SER A 67 21.45 -2.74 5.62
C SER A 67 22.50 -2.57 6.70
N ASP A 68 22.09 -2.34 7.96
CA ASP A 68 22.95 -2.29 9.15
C ASP A 68 23.31 -3.68 9.72
N GLY A 69 22.75 -4.74 9.13
CA GLY A 69 22.98 -6.13 9.53
C GLY A 69 21.96 -6.69 10.52
N GLU A 70 21.04 -5.87 11.05
CA GLU A 70 19.98 -6.36 11.93
C GLU A 70 19.05 -7.32 11.18
N ILE A 71 18.56 -8.37 11.86
CA ILE A 71 17.49 -9.23 11.36
C ILE A 71 16.22 -8.88 12.13
N VAL A 72 15.19 -8.46 11.41
CA VAL A 72 13.91 -8.09 11.98
C VAL A 72 12.82 -9.11 11.61
N HIS A 73 11.87 -9.23 12.52
CA HIS A 73 10.69 -10.09 12.41
C HIS A 73 9.44 -9.22 12.52
N ALA A 74 8.38 -9.64 11.86
CA ALA A 74 7.08 -9.02 12.04
C ALA A 74 6.49 -9.42 13.40
N ASN A 75 5.69 -8.53 13.97
CA ASN A 75 4.81 -8.82 15.08
C ASN A 75 3.45 -8.12 14.84
N ASN A 76 2.49 -8.35 15.73
CA ASN A 76 1.13 -7.87 15.55
C ASN A 76 1.03 -6.34 15.43
N LYS A 77 1.95 -5.58 16.03
CA LYS A 77 1.99 -4.11 15.90
C LYS A 77 2.45 -3.63 14.52
N ASN A 78 3.10 -4.51 13.76
CA ASN A 78 3.53 -4.25 12.40
C ASN A 78 2.43 -4.58 11.37
N ILE A 79 1.34 -5.23 11.78
CA ILE A 79 0.24 -5.57 10.88
C ILE A 79 -0.57 -4.31 10.62
N ILE A 80 -0.55 -3.86 9.37
CA ILE A 80 -1.34 -2.71 8.92
C ILE A 80 -2.78 -3.15 8.67
N ASN A 81 -2.93 -4.30 8.03
CA ASN A 81 -4.22 -4.88 7.69
C ASN A 81 -4.06 -6.38 7.43
N ASP A 82 -5.07 -7.14 7.79
CA ASP A 82 -5.26 -8.51 7.35
C ASP A 82 -6.65 -8.64 6.73
N ILE A 83 -6.74 -9.41 5.66
CA ILE A 83 -8.00 -9.69 4.98
C ILE A 83 -8.12 -11.19 4.78
N ASN A 84 -9.22 -11.75 5.26
CA ASN A 84 -9.48 -13.18 5.17
C ASN A 84 -10.58 -13.48 4.15
N ILE A 85 -10.29 -14.34 3.18
CA ILE A 85 -11.17 -14.70 2.06
C ILE A 85 -11.23 -16.23 1.97
N GLY A 86 -12.11 -16.83 2.77
CA GLY A 86 -12.17 -18.30 2.87
C GLY A 86 -10.85 -18.86 3.37
N ASP A 87 -10.21 -19.70 2.56
CA ASP A 87 -8.90 -20.31 2.85
C ASP A 87 -7.72 -19.43 2.42
N LEU A 88 -7.95 -18.23 1.90
CA LEU A 88 -6.91 -17.26 1.57
C LEU A 88 -6.83 -16.18 2.65
N SER A 89 -5.63 -15.73 2.97
CA SER A 89 -5.42 -14.50 3.72
C SER A 89 -4.42 -13.59 3.02
N ILE A 90 -4.70 -12.29 2.99
CA ILE A 90 -3.80 -11.26 2.50
C ILE A 90 -3.43 -10.40 3.70
N VAL A 91 -2.17 -10.46 4.11
CA VAL A 91 -1.68 -9.75 5.30
C VAL A 91 -0.64 -8.73 4.88
N ARG A 92 -0.91 -7.46 5.19
CA ARG A 92 0.03 -6.37 4.97
C ARG A 92 0.80 -6.06 6.25
N ILE A 93 2.12 -6.06 6.13
CA ILE A 93 3.07 -5.89 7.22
C ILE A 93 3.97 -4.70 6.93
N GLN A 94 4.05 -3.75 7.85
CA GLN A 94 5.08 -2.71 7.84
C GLN A 94 6.40 -3.26 8.36
N ILE A 95 7.48 -3.18 7.56
CA ILE A 95 8.79 -3.63 8.00
C ILE A 95 9.36 -2.64 9.02
N PRO A 96 9.66 -3.07 10.25
CA PRO A 96 10.14 -2.16 11.29
C PRO A 96 11.54 -1.63 10.94
N LYS A 97 11.86 -0.45 11.48
CA LYS A 97 13.20 0.17 11.45
C LYS A 97 13.73 0.56 10.07
N ILE A 98 12.88 0.60 9.04
CA ILE A 98 13.25 1.17 7.74
C ILE A 98 13.13 2.69 7.80
N TYR A 99 14.13 3.40 7.24
CA TYR A 99 14.20 4.86 7.20
C TYR A 99 14.92 5.31 5.92
N PRO A 100 14.53 6.41 5.25
CA PRO A 100 13.50 7.40 5.64
C PRO A 100 12.07 7.05 5.25
N GLN A 101 11.88 6.03 4.43
CA GLN A 101 10.58 5.65 3.91
C GLN A 101 10.19 4.28 4.44
N ASN A 102 8.96 4.17 4.94
CA ASN A 102 8.43 2.88 5.35
C ASN A 102 8.30 1.95 4.13
N ILE A 103 8.61 0.68 4.34
CA ILE A 103 8.39 -0.38 3.37
C ILE A 103 7.37 -1.34 3.96
N ASP A 104 6.39 -1.72 3.15
CA ASP A 104 5.38 -2.70 3.50
C ASP A 104 5.58 -3.96 2.66
N TYR A 105 5.27 -5.11 3.25
CA TYR A 105 5.18 -6.39 2.56
C TYR A 105 3.73 -6.86 2.60
N ILE A 106 3.19 -7.25 1.45
CA ILE A 106 1.89 -7.89 1.33
C ILE A 106 2.14 -9.39 1.14
N LEU A 107 1.71 -10.18 2.11
CA LEU A 107 1.86 -11.62 2.12
C LEU A 107 0.54 -12.26 1.71
N ILE A 108 0.61 -13.15 0.72
CA ILE A 108 -0.54 -13.94 0.27
C ILE A 108 -0.37 -15.34 0.85
N LEU A 109 -1.27 -15.70 1.77
CA LEU A 109 -1.28 -16.95 2.51
C LEU A 109 -2.46 -17.82 2.07
N GLU A 110 -2.25 -19.13 1.97
CA GLU A 110 -3.30 -20.12 1.73
C GLU A 110 -3.33 -21.13 2.88
N TYR A 111 -4.51 -21.38 3.44
CA TYR A 111 -4.76 -22.41 4.43
C TYR A 111 -5.17 -23.71 3.74
N THR A 112 -4.26 -24.67 3.69
CA THR A 112 -4.50 -25.95 3.02
C THR A 112 -3.85 -27.08 3.80
N ASN A 113 -4.48 -28.26 3.81
CA ASN A 113 -4.02 -29.42 4.58
C ASN A 113 -3.72 -29.07 6.05
N GLN A 114 -4.59 -28.28 6.66
CA GLN A 114 -4.51 -27.82 8.05
C GLN A 114 -3.27 -26.98 8.39
N LYS A 115 -2.64 -26.31 7.41
CA LYS A 115 -1.53 -25.39 7.64
C LYS A 115 -1.59 -24.19 6.71
N TRP A 116 -1.04 -23.07 7.15
CA TRP A 116 -0.82 -21.92 6.29
C TRP A 116 0.40 -22.12 5.40
N ILE A 117 0.35 -21.65 4.16
CA ILE A 117 1.43 -21.67 3.20
C ILE A 117 1.58 -20.27 2.61
N LEU A 118 2.80 -19.73 2.60
CA LEU A 118 3.12 -18.49 1.89
C LEU A 118 3.17 -18.77 0.38
N ARG A 119 2.28 -18.11 -0.37
CA ARG A 119 2.11 -18.29 -1.82
C ARG A 119 2.66 -17.12 -2.63
N GLY A 120 2.68 -15.94 -2.06
CA GLY A 120 3.16 -14.73 -2.73
C GLY A 120 3.62 -13.69 -1.73
N VAL A 121 4.55 -12.87 -2.18
CA VAL A 121 5.11 -11.75 -1.43
C VAL A 121 5.24 -10.58 -2.38
N LEU A 122 4.79 -9.41 -1.94
CA LEU A 122 4.93 -8.17 -2.68
C LEU A 122 5.47 -7.08 -1.75
N GLY A 123 6.67 -6.58 -2.02
CA GLY A 123 7.22 -5.43 -1.33
C GLY A 123 6.75 -4.13 -1.97
N THR A 124 6.37 -3.14 -1.17
CA THR A 124 5.88 -1.85 -1.66
C THR A 124 6.26 -0.68 -0.74
N ILE A 125 6.37 0.53 -1.29
CA ILE A 125 6.82 1.74 -0.58
C ILE A 125 5.68 2.77 -0.52
N LEU A 126 4.71 2.57 0.36
CA LEU A 126 3.58 3.48 0.46
C LEU A 126 4.04 4.88 0.82
N GLN A 127 3.97 5.79 -0.15
CA GLN A 127 3.89 7.21 0.16
C GLN A 127 2.50 7.43 0.75
N ASN A 128 2.43 7.85 2.01
CA ASN A 128 1.21 8.41 2.58
C ASN A 128 0.69 9.43 1.56
N PRO A 129 -0.51 9.26 0.97
CA PRO A 129 -1.04 10.24 0.05
C PRO A 129 -1.17 11.53 0.86
N ALA A 130 -0.83 12.66 0.24
CA ALA A 130 -1.03 13.95 0.87
C ALA A 130 -2.46 14.01 1.45
N PRO A 131 -2.66 14.56 2.66
CA PRO A 131 -3.94 14.48 3.40
C PRO A 131 -5.12 15.14 2.68
N ASN A 132 -4.87 15.89 1.61
CA ASN A 132 -5.89 16.40 0.72
C ASN A 132 -6.04 15.44 -0.45
N ASN A 133 -7.11 14.65 -0.42
CA ASN A 133 -8.06 14.58 -1.52
C ASN A 133 -9.31 13.87 -1.03
N GLU A 134 -10.40 14.63 -0.97
CA GLU A 134 -11.75 14.11 -1.17
C GLU A 134 -11.74 13.09 -2.32
N LEU A 135 -12.65 12.12 -2.31
CA LEU A 135 -12.82 11.12 -3.37
C LEU A 135 -13.01 11.82 -4.75
N ALA A 136 -11.93 12.26 -5.36
CA ALA A 136 -11.96 13.02 -6.60
C ALA A 136 -12.16 12.02 -7.74
N ASN A 137 -13.43 11.86 -8.12
CA ASN A 137 -13.96 11.25 -9.33
C ASN A 137 -13.27 9.94 -9.81
N PRO A 138 -13.69 8.76 -9.32
CA PRO A 138 -13.21 8.42 -8.00
C PRO A 138 -12.05 7.40 -7.98
N TYR A 139 -11.61 6.83 -9.13
CA TYR A 139 -10.58 5.75 -9.14
C TYR A 139 -9.70 5.67 -10.41
N ALA A 140 -9.56 6.75 -11.17
CA ALA A 140 -9.04 6.69 -12.55
C ALA A 140 -7.59 6.20 -12.71
N ASN A 141 -6.73 6.27 -11.69
CA ASN A 141 -5.28 6.07 -11.88
C ASN A 141 -4.53 5.35 -10.74
N MET A 142 -5.18 4.62 -9.84
CA MET A 142 -4.47 4.09 -8.65
C MET A 142 -4.70 2.59 -8.45
N MET A 143 -4.06 1.77 -9.30
CA MET A 143 -3.55 0.48 -8.85
C MET A 143 -2.13 0.70 -8.35
N TYR A 144 -1.89 0.39 -7.10
CA TYR A 144 -0.61 0.67 -6.49
C TYR A 144 0.36 -0.50 -6.63
N SER A 145 -0.17 -1.71 -6.63
CA SER A 145 0.64 -2.92 -6.68
C SER A 145 -0.11 -4.04 -7.40
N LEU A 146 0.62 -4.79 -8.23
CA LEU A 146 0.15 -5.99 -8.90
C LEU A 146 1.07 -7.15 -8.51
N ALA A 147 0.50 -8.27 -8.07
CA ALA A 147 1.23 -9.49 -7.79
C ALA A 147 0.58 -10.67 -8.48
N ASN A 148 1.41 -11.52 -9.08
CA ASN A 148 1.01 -12.80 -9.64
C ASN A 148 1.58 -13.90 -8.76
N ALA A 149 0.71 -14.60 -8.03
CA ALA A 149 1.12 -15.75 -7.23
C ALA A 149 0.84 -17.02 -8.03
N TYR A 150 1.92 -17.77 -8.32
CA TYR A 150 1.85 -18.97 -9.16
C TYR A 150 0.81 -19.97 -8.62
N LYS A 151 -0.10 -20.43 -9.49
CA LYS A 151 -1.24 -21.32 -9.20
C LYS A 151 -2.31 -20.75 -8.24
N VAL A 152 -2.18 -19.50 -7.81
CA VAL A 152 -3.11 -18.85 -6.89
C VAL A 152 -3.96 -17.84 -7.65
N GLY A 153 -3.34 -16.90 -8.34
CA GLY A 153 -4.07 -15.87 -9.08
C GLY A 153 -3.33 -14.54 -9.20
N HIS A 154 -4.07 -13.55 -9.66
CA HIS A 154 -3.64 -12.17 -9.79
C HIS A 154 -4.19 -11.34 -8.63
N PHE A 155 -3.36 -10.49 -8.07
CA PHE A 155 -3.69 -9.67 -6.91
C PHE A 155 -3.38 -8.22 -7.25
N ALA A 156 -4.32 -7.35 -6.93
CA ALA A 156 -4.19 -5.92 -7.04
C ALA A 156 -4.61 -5.26 -5.73
N GLU A 157 -3.95 -4.19 -5.35
CA GLU A 157 -4.32 -3.43 -4.16
C GLU A 157 -4.59 -1.97 -4.52
N PHE A 158 -5.70 -1.46 -3.97
CA PHE A 158 -6.15 -0.09 -4.12
C PHE A 158 -6.14 0.55 -2.74
N TYR A 159 -5.52 1.71 -2.63
CA TYR A 159 -5.49 2.43 -1.36
C TYR A 159 -5.76 3.92 -1.56
N THR A 160 -6.42 4.51 -0.59
CA THR A 160 -6.53 5.94 -0.33
C THR A 160 -6.18 6.16 1.15
N PRO A 161 -6.02 7.40 1.66
CA PRO A 161 -5.77 7.61 3.09
C PRO A 161 -6.83 6.99 4.02
N LYS A 162 -8.03 6.68 3.50
CA LYS A 162 -9.17 6.18 4.29
C LYS A 162 -9.65 4.78 3.92
N ILE A 163 -9.21 4.25 2.79
CA ILE A 163 -9.76 3.01 2.21
C ILE A 163 -8.62 2.16 1.70
N LEU A 164 -8.62 0.89 2.10
CA LEU A 164 -7.77 -0.15 1.53
C LEU A 164 -8.66 -1.25 0.94
N ILE A 165 -8.38 -1.67 -0.29
CA ILE A 165 -9.13 -2.69 -1.02
C ILE A 165 -8.13 -3.64 -1.65
N ASN A 166 -8.25 -4.91 -1.32
CA ASN A 166 -7.57 -5.98 -2.02
C ASN A 166 -8.51 -6.55 -3.08
N ILE A 167 -8.01 -6.67 -4.29
CA ILE A 167 -8.70 -7.31 -5.40
C ILE A 167 -7.92 -8.56 -5.78
N ALA A 168 -8.60 -9.69 -5.85
CA ALA A 168 -8.02 -10.96 -6.25
C ALA A 168 -8.81 -11.55 -7.43
N GLN A 169 -8.10 -12.02 -8.43
CA GLN A 169 -8.62 -12.86 -9.50
C GLN A 169 -8.01 -14.26 -9.35
N VAL A 170 -8.82 -15.23 -8.93
CA VAL A 170 -8.36 -16.58 -8.56
C VAL A 170 -9.20 -17.66 -9.24
N PRO A 171 -8.67 -18.89 -9.47
CA PRO A 171 -9.46 -19.98 -10.04
C PRO A 171 -10.71 -20.32 -9.21
N LEU A 172 -11.77 -20.81 -9.86
CA LEU A 172 -13.06 -21.07 -9.20
C LEU A 172 -13.00 -22.10 -8.07
N ASN A 173 -12.09 -23.06 -8.19
CA ASN A 173 -11.85 -24.13 -7.23
C ASN A 173 -10.79 -23.78 -6.18
N PHE A 174 -10.28 -22.54 -6.17
CA PHE A 174 -9.15 -22.16 -5.33
C PHE A 174 -9.57 -21.69 -3.93
N VAL A 175 -10.75 -21.10 -3.79
CA VAL A 175 -11.24 -20.53 -2.52
C VAL A 175 -12.65 -20.98 -2.19
N ASN A 176 -12.86 -21.32 -0.93
CA ASN A 176 -14.20 -21.53 -0.37
C ASN A 176 -14.79 -20.18 0.06
N LEU A 177 -15.56 -19.54 -0.84
CA LEU A 177 -16.14 -18.23 -0.59
C LEU A 177 -17.35 -18.33 0.37
N PRO A 178 -17.48 -17.40 1.34
CA PRO A 178 -18.60 -17.39 2.27
C PRO A 178 -19.90 -17.04 1.54
N MET A 179 -21.04 -17.58 1.99
CA MET A 179 -22.34 -17.28 1.39
C MET A 179 -22.69 -15.80 1.53
N GLY A 180 -22.76 -15.08 0.41
CA GLY A 180 -23.08 -13.65 0.36
C GLY A 180 -24.52 -13.35 -0.10
N GLN A 181 -25.01 -12.18 0.28
CA GLN A 181 -26.25 -11.60 -0.26
C GLN A 181 -26.05 -11.20 -1.73
N LYS A 182 -27.04 -11.47 -2.58
CA LYS A 182 -26.96 -11.13 -4.00
C LYS A 182 -27.32 -9.67 -4.25
N TYR A 183 -26.53 -9.00 -5.08
CA TYR A 183 -26.79 -7.65 -5.57
C TYR A 183 -26.56 -7.60 -7.08
N GLN A 184 -27.21 -6.66 -7.76
CA GLN A 184 -26.97 -6.40 -9.18
C GLN A 184 -26.22 -5.09 -9.32
N LEU A 185 -25.05 -5.12 -9.98
CA LEU A 185 -24.30 -3.92 -10.33
C LEU A 185 -24.96 -3.17 -11.50
N LYS A 186 -24.57 -1.91 -11.72
CA LYS A 186 -25.01 -1.06 -12.84
C LYS A 186 -24.67 -1.68 -14.20
N SER A 187 -23.64 -2.53 -14.27
CA SER A 187 -23.31 -3.32 -15.47
C SER A 187 -24.27 -4.47 -15.75
N GLY A 188 -25.23 -4.74 -14.86
CA GLY A 188 -26.11 -5.90 -14.89
C GLY A 188 -25.50 -7.15 -14.24
N GLN A 189 -24.21 -7.14 -13.90
CA GLN A 189 -23.51 -8.27 -13.25
C GLN A 189 -24.12 -8.55 -11.87
N ILE A 190 -24.44 -9.82 -11.61
CA ILE A 190 -24.82 -10.29 -10.28
C ILE A 190 -23.55 -10.52 -9.47
N VAL A 191 -23.52 -9.95 -8.27
CA VAL A 191 -22.42 -10.07 -7.31
C VAL A 191 -22.95 -10.59 -5.98
N HIS A 192 -22.06 -11.20 -5.22
CA HIS A 192 -22.31 -11.63 -3.86
C HIS A 192 -21.56 -10.73 -2.90
N VAL A 193 -22.22 -10.26 -1.87
CA VAL A 193 -21.61 -9.42 -0.84
C VAL A 193 -21.79 -10.10 0.52
N PHE A 194 -20.66 -10.34 1.17
CA PHE A 194 -20.57 -10.88 2.52
C PHE A 194 -19.92 -9.83 3.42
N SER A 195 -20.44 -9.63 4.63
CA SER A 195 -19.83 -8.76 5.62
C SER A 195 -19.80 -9.46 6.96
N GLN A 196 -18.64 -9.48 7.61
CA GLN A 196 -18.46 -10.00 8.94
C GLN A 196 -17.49 -9.09 9.69
N SER A 197 -17.84 -8.72 10.92
CA SER A 197 -17.05 -7.79 11.74
C SER A 197 -16.82 -6.46 11.00
N ASN A 198 -15.57 -6.11 10.74
CA ASN A 198 -15.13 -4.91 10.03
C ASN A 198 -14.77 -5.18 8.55
N GLU A 199 -14.95 -6.41 8.06
CA GLU A 199 -14.59 -6.79 6.69
C GLU A 199 -15.85 -6.93 5.82
N THR A 200 -15.78 -6.41 4.60
CA THR A 200 -16.75 -6.68 3.54
C THR A 200 -16.03 -7.25 2.32
N ILE A 201 -16.58 -8.34 1.80
CA ILE A 201 -16.13 -9.04 0.62
C ILE A 201 -17.23 -8.94 -0.43
N LEU A 202 -16.88 -8.49 -1.62
CA LEU A 202 -17.73 -8.56 -2.83
C LEU A 202 -17.05 -9.51 -3.81
N TYR A 203 -17.79 -10.47 -4.36
CA TYR A 203 -17.21 -11.38 -5.35
C TYR A 203 -18.21 -11.78 -6.44
N PHE A 204 -17.68 -12.12 -7.61
CA PHE A 204 -18.45 -12.65 -8.73
C PHE A 204 -17.58 -13.46 -9.69
N ASN A 205 -18.22 -14.30 -10.50
CA ASN A 205 -17.54 -15.04 -11.56
C ASN A 205 -17.29 -14.12 -12.76
N TYR A 206 -16.05 -14.07 -13.22
CA TYR A 206 -15.62 -13.36 -14.41
C TYR A 206 -14.61 -14.21 -15.18
N GLY A 207 -14.90 -14.56 -16.43
CA GLY A 207 -13.98 -15.31 -17.28
C GLY A 207 -13.61 -16.71 -16.77
N GLY A 208 -14.50 -17.38 -16.01
CA GLY A 208 -14.20 -18.68 -15.42
C GLY A 208 -13.29 -18.63 -14.19
N GLN A 209 -13.18 -17.46 -13.55
CA GLN A 209 -12.44 -17.21 -12.33
C GLN A 209 -13.29 -16.41 -11.35
N TRP A 210 -12.94 -16.45 -10.06
CA TRP A 210 -13.49 -15.55 -9.07
C TRP A 210 -12.76 -14.22 -9.13
N LEU A 211 -13.53 -13.13 -9.26
CA LEU A 211 -13.06 -11.79 -8.99
C LEU A 211 -13.60 -11.36 -7.64
N ILE A 212 -12.69 -11.03 -6.73
CA ILE A 212 -12.97 -10.82 -5.31
C ILE A 212 -12.43 -9.46 -4.92
N PHE A 213 -13.22 -8.70 -4.19
CA PHE A 213 -12.89 -7.41 -3.61
C PHE A 213 -13.06 -7.58 -2.12
N ALA A 214 -12.05 -7.23 -1.33
CA ALA A 214 -12.12 -7.35 0.10
C ALA A 214 -11.54 -6.08 0.73
N SER A 215 -12.29 -5.52 1.68
CA SER A 215 -12.02 -4.20 2.23
C SER A 215 -12.72 -3.99 3.57
N GLN A 216 -12.30 -2.98 4.32
CA GLN A 216 -13.01 -2.47 5.50
C GLN A 216 -14.18 -1.54 5.16
N MET A 217 -14.46 -1.32 3.87
CA MET A 217 -15.64 -0.60 3.41
C MET A 217 -16.93 -1.31 3.87
N ASN A 218 -17.99 -0.53 4.09
CA ASN A 218 -19.32 -1.10 4.26
C ASN A 218 -19.90 -1.59 2.91
N LYS A 219 -21.01 -2.34 2.98
CA LYS A 219 -21.69 -2.91 1.79
C LYS A 219 -22.01 -1.87 0.71
N LYS A 220 -22.50 -0.69 1.09
CA LYS A 220 -22.85 0.37 0.13
C LYS A 220 -21.60 0.88 -0.58
N GLN A 221 -20.54 1.16 0.17
CA GLN A 221 -19.28 1.67 -0.34
C GLN A 221 -18.59 0.68 -1.30
N ILE A 222 -18.52 -0.61 -0.96
CA ILE A 222 -17.86 -1.59 -1.85
C ILE A 222 -18.66 -1.81 -3.15
N ILE A 223 -20.00 -1.72 -3.11
CA ILE A 223 -20.85 -1.81 -4.30
C ILE A 223 -20.68 -0.55 -5.16
N GLU A 224 -20.63 0.64 -4.55
CA GLU A 224 -20.34 1.90 -5.25
C GLU A 224 -18.96 1.86 -5.91
N PHE A 225 -17.95 1.36 -5.20
CA PHE A 225 -16.62 1.11 -5.74
C PHE A 225 -16.66 0.17 -6.95
N ALA A 226 -17.25 -1.02 -6.81
CA ALA A 226 -17.35 -2.00 -7.89
C ALA A 226 -18.08 -1.44 -9.13
N ASN A 227 -19.08 -0.57 -8.94
CA ASN A 227 -19.79 0.10 -10.03
C ASN A 227 -18.97 1.17 -10.76
N SER A 228 -17.94 1.71 -10.10
CA SER A 228 -17.14 2.82 -10.61
C SER A 228 -15.87 2.36 -11.33
N ILE A 229 -15.37 1.16 -11.00
CA ILE A 229 -14.13 0.64 -11.57
C ILE A 229 -14.39 -0.19 -12.84
N LYS A 230 -13.59 0.04 -13.88
CA LYS A 230 -13.59 -0.78 -15.10
C LYS A 230 -12.65 -1.97 -14.91
N ILE A 231 -13.01 -2.88 -14.01
CA ILE A 231 -12.08 -3.88 -13.49
C ILE A 231 -11.46 -4.80 -14.55
N TYR A 232 -12.21 -5.06 -15.62
CA TYR A 232 -11.75 -5.84 -16.78
C TYR A 232 -10.53 -5.24 -17.48
N ARG A 233 -10.20 -3.96 -17.26
CA ARG A 233 -8.98 -3.35 -17.83
C ARG A 233 -7.68 -3.79 -17.13
N TYR A 234 -7.77 -4.40 -15.96
CA TYR A 234 -6.60 -4.66 -15.11
C TYR A 234 -6.17 -6.13 -15.07
N PHE A 235 -7.01 -7.01 -15.61
CA PHE A 235 -6.85 -8.47 -15.55
C PHE A 235 -6.92 -9.13 -16.94
N ASN A 236 -6.87 -8.32 -18.00
CA ASN A 236 -6.80 -8.74 -19.39
C ASN A 236 -5.36 -8.60 -19.92
#